data_AF-A0A849T7K7-F1
#
_entry.id   AF-A0A849T7K7-F1
#
_cell.length_a   1.000
_cell.length_b   1.000
_cell.length_c   1.000
_cell.angle_alpha   90.00
_cell.angle_beta   90.00
_cell.angle_gamma   90.00
#
_symmetry.space_group_name_H-M   'P 1'
#
loop_
_entity.id
_entity.type
_entity.pdbx_description
1 polymer ?
#
loop_
_entity_poly.entity_id
_entity_poly.type
_entity_poly.pdbx_seq_one_letter_code
_entity_poly.pdbx_strand_id
1 'polypeptide(L)'
;MCSDLRAICIELIKEANLNGCRKEIASKDCGLCIKTIERWEKNLIDLRNGPKTIPANKLSEFERKKIIKIATSEKYRDKSPWEIVPMLADSEGIFIGSESSFYRVLKKEKLLAHRGKK
;
A
#
# COMPACT_ATOMS: atom_id res chain seq x y z
N MET A 1 2.46 -17.00 -4.71
CA MET A 1 2.39 -18.40 -5.18
C MET A 1 2.54 -18.40 -6.68
N CYS A 2 3.59 -19.04 -7.22
CA CYS A 2 3.72 -19.28 -8.66
C CYS A 2 2.53 -20.14 -9.14
N SER A 3 2.19 -20.07 -10.43
CA SER A 3 1.09 -20.84 -11.02
C SER A 3 1.28 -22.36 -10.83
N ASP A 4 2.52 -22.84 -10.90
CA ASP A 4 2.86 -24.26 -10.75
C ASP A 4 2.55 -24.79 -9.35
N LEU A 5 2.82 -23.98 -8.32
CA LEU A 5 2.54 -24.33 -6.93
C LEU A 5 1.03 -24.42 -6.67
N ARG A 6 0.20 -23.64 -7.38
CA ARG A 6 -1.26 -23.72 -7.25
C ARG A 6 -1.81 -25.03 -7.82
N ALA A 7 -1.26 -25.49 -8.95
CA ALA A 7 -1.67 -26.75 -9.57
C ALA A 7 -1.40 -27.93 -8.63
N ILE A 8 -0.18 -27.98 -8.08
CA ILE A 8 0.22 -29.02 -7.12
C ILE A 8 -0.69 -29.02 -5.89
N CYS A 9 -1.01 -27.85 -5.32
CA CYS A 9 -1.93 -27.77 -4.19
C CYS A 9 -3.32 -28.34 -4.53
N ILE A 10 -3.84 -28.08 -5.73
CA ILE A 10 -5.15 -28.61 -6.15
C ILE A 10 -5.09 -30.13 -6.28
N GLU A 11 -4.03 -30.68 -6.88
CA GLU A 11 -3.85 -32.12 -7.05
C GLU A 11 -3.78 -32.84 -5.71
N LEU A 12 -2.96 -32.36 -4.77
CA LEU A 12 -2.86 -32.93 -3.43
C LEU A 12 -4.18 -32.88 -2.66
N ILE A 13 -4.92 -31.77 -2.78
CA ILE A 13 -6.24 -31.65 -2.13
C ILE A 13 -7.26 -32.60 -2.78
N LYS A 14 -7.21 -32.80 -4.09
CA LYS A 14 -8.06 -33.78 -4.79
C LYS A 14 -7.73 -35.20 -4.37
N GLU A 15 -6.45 -35.54 -4.27
CA GLU A 15 -5.98 -36.84 -3.78
C GLU A 15 -6.44 -37.10 -2.35
N ALA A 16 -6.25 -36.15 -1.44
CA ALA A 16 -6.73 -36.25 -0.06
C ALA A 16 -8.26 -36.45 -0.02
N ASN A 17 -8.99 -35.75 -0.89
CA ASN A 17 -10.45 -35.86 -0.97
C ASN A 17 -10.91 -37.22 -1.52
N LEU A 18 -10.18 -37.81 -2.49
CA LEU A 18 -10.42 -39.17 -2.97
C LEU A 18 -10.16 -40.21 -1.87
N ASN A 19 -9.19 -39.95 -0.99
CA ASN A 19 -8.89 -40.78 0.19
C ASN A 19 -9.84 -40.51 1.39
N GLY A 20 -10.94 -39.76 1.18
CA GLY A 20 -12.00 -39.57 2.18
C GLY A 20 -11.81 -38.35 3.10
N CYS A 21 -10.78 -37.53 2.91
CA CYS A 21 -10.65 -36.27 3.63
C CYS A 21 -11.64 -35.23 3.10
N ARG A 22 -12.27 -34.43 3.97
CA ARG A 22 -13.11 -33.33 3.48
C ARG A 22 -12.24 -32.28 2.84
N LYS A 23 -12.59 -31.81 1.65
CA LYS A 23 -11.91 -30.72 0.93
C LYS A 23 -11.62 -29.49 1.79
N GLU A 24 -12.52 -29.11 2.71
CA GLU A 24 -12.32 -28.00 3.65
C GLU A 24 -11.15 -28.23 4.61
N ILE A 25 -10.96 -29.46 5.08
CA ILE A 25 -9.89 -29.85 6.00
C ILE A 25 -8.57 -29.87 5.25
N ALA A 26 -8.52 -30.58 4.11
CA ALA A 26 -7.33 -30.63 3.26
C ALA A 26 -6.87 -29.22 2.79
N SER A 27 -7.83 -28.32 2.49
CA SER A 27 -7.51 -26.92 2.16
C SER A 27 -6.87 -26.19 3.34
N LYS A 28 -7.41 -26.37 4.56
CA LYS A 28 -6.87 -25.74 5.78
C LYS A 28 -5.48 -26.25 6.11
N ASP A 29 -5.20 -27.53 5.92
CA ASP A 29 -3.87 -28.11 6.15
C ASP A 29 -2.82 -27.54 5.19
N CYS A 30 -3.24 -27.17 3.96
CA CYS A 30 -2.42 -26.43 3.01
C CYS A 30 -2.29 -24.92 3.34
N GLY A 31 -2.88 -24.44 4.45
CA GLY A 31 -2.91 -23.03 4.82
C GLY A 31 -3.84 -22.18 3.93
N LEU A 32 -4.79 -22.80 3.23
CA LEU A 32 -5.65 -22.16 2.24
C LEU A 32 -7.12 -22.24 2.63
N CYS A 33 -7.88 -21.21 2.29
CA CYS A 33 -9.34 -21.27 2.41
C CYS A 33 -9.90 -22.11 1.25
N ILE A 34 -10.93 -22.93 1.51
CA ILE A 34 -11.62 -23.73 0.46
C ILE A 34 -12.03 -22.89 -0.74
N LYS A 35 -12.54 -21.66 -0.51
CA LYS A 35 -12.90 -20.72 -1.59
C LYS A 35 -11.74 -20.35 -2.51
N THR A 36 -10.51 -20.39 -1.99
CA THR A 36 -9.30 -20.14 -2.78
C THR A 36 -9.02 -21.30 -3.74
N ILE A 37 -9.21 -22.54 -3.27
CA ILE A 37 -9.05 -23.75 -4.07
C ILE A 37 -10.14 -23.85 -5.14
N GLU A 38 -11.41 -23.65 -4.77
CA GLU A 38 -12.53 -23.65 -5.71
C GLU A 38 -12.37 -22.57 -6.80
N ARG A 39 -11.83 -21.40 -6.43
CA ARG A 39 -11.50 -20.35 -7.40
C ARG A 39 -10.38 -20.79 -8.33
N TRP A 40 -9.32 -21.40 -7.82
CA TRP A 40 -8.19 -21.86 -8.64
C TRP A 40 -8.54 -23.03 -9.56
N GLU A 41 -9.46 -23.91 -9.16
CA GLU A 41 -9.99 -24.96 -10.02
C GLU A 41 -10.76 -24.41 -11.22
N LYS A 42 -11.44 -23.26 -11.07
CA LYS A 42 -12.12 -22.57 -12.17
C LYS A 42 -11.14 -21.81 -13.06
N ASN A 43 -10.14 -21.16 -12.45
CA ASN A 43 -9.08 -20.47 -13.17
C ASN A 43 -7.81 -20.40 -12.32
N LEU A 44 -6.75 -21.07 -12.79
CA LEU A 44 -5.47 -21.16 -12.08
C LEU A 44 -4.68 -19.83 -12.11
N ILE A 45 -5.04 -18.94 -13.03
CA ILE A 45 -4.39 -17.64 -13.21
C ILE A 45 -4.96 -16.68 -12.16
N ASP A 46 -4.07 -16.05 -11.40
CA ASP A 46 -4.46 -14.95 -10.52
C ASP A 46 -4.68 -13.69 -11.35
N LEU A 47 -5.95 -13.40 -11.64
CA LEU A 47 -6.39 -12.25 -12.43
C LEU A 47 -6.47 -10.95 -11.62
N ARG A 48 -5.98 -10.93 -10.37
CA ARG A 48 -5.85 -9.69 -9.60
C ARG A 48 -4.83 -8.76 -10.28
N ASN A 49 -5.33 -7.97 -11.21
CA ASN A 49 -4.59 -6.86 -11.79
C ASN A 49 -4.79 -5.64 -10.90
N GLY A 50 -3.72 -5.21 -10.22
CA GLY A 50 -3.69 -3.90 -9.59
C GLY A 50 -3.94 -2.79 -10.64
N PRO A 51 -4.23 -1.56 -10.21
CA PRO A 51 -4.39 -0.44 -11.13
C PRO A 51 -3.15 -0.31 -12.02
N LYS A 52 -3.34 -0.45 -13.33
CA LYS A 52 -2.28 -0.33 -14.35
C LYS A 52 -1.90 1.13 -14.61
N THR A 53 -2.73 2.05 -14.14
CA THR A 53 -2.57 3.48 -14.34
C THR A 53 -2.04 4.15 -13.08
N ILE A 54 -1.26 5.20 -13.29
CA ILE A 54 -0.82 6.09 -12.23
C ILE A 54 -1.99 7.00 -11.86
N PRO A 55 -2.30 7.23 -10.57
CA PRO A 55 -3.31 8.19 -10.16
C PRO A 55 -3.00 9.58 -10.72
N ALA A 56 -4.00 10.27 -11.27
CA ALA A 56 -3.82 11.60 -11.87
C ALA A 56 -3.18 12.60 -10.90
N ASN A 57 -3.52 12.51 -9.61
CA ASN A 57 -3.03 13.41 -8.57
C ASN A 57 -1.76 12.89 -7.86
N LYS A 58 -1.02 11.99 -8.51
CA LYS A 58 0.24 11.50 -7.94
C LYS A 58 1.26 12.63 -7.97
N LEU A 59 1.72 13.04 -6.79
CA LEU A 59 2.84 13.98 -6.66
C LEU A 59 4.03 13.52 -7.49
N SER A 60 4.49 14.40 -8.36
CA SER A 60 5.75 14.31 -9.06
C SER A 60 6.93 14.32 -8.09
N GLU A 61 8.09 13.84 -8.56
CA GLU A 61 9.32 13.89 -7.77
C GLU A 61 9.75 15.34 -7.46
N PHE A 62 9.43 16.29 -8.36
CA PHE A 62 9.69 17.70 -8.12
C PHE A 62 8.84 18.26 -6.96
N GLU A 63 7.53 18.00 -6.97
CA GLU A 63 6.63 18.43 -5.89
C GLU A 63 7.02 17.81 -4.55
N ARG A 64 7.41 16.52 -4.54
CA ARG A 64 7.92 15.83 -3.34
C ARG A 64 9.15 16.53 -2.78
N LYS A 65 10.14 16.83 -3.62
CA LYS A 65 11.35 17.56 -3.19
C LYS A 65 11.02 18.96 -2.68
N LYS A 66 10.07 19.65 -3.31
CA LYS A 66 9.60 20.98 -2.88
C LYS A 66 8.96 20.91 -1.48
N ILE A 67 8.10 19.92 -1.24
CA ILE A 67 7.50 19.67 0.09
C ILE A 67 8.58 19.48 1.15
N ILE A 68 9.56 18.60 0.89
CA ILE A 68 10.66 18.34 1.84
C ILE A 68 11.43 19.62 2.11
N LYS A 69 11.86 20.32 1.06
CA LYS A 69 12.64 21.56 1.17
C LYS A 69 11.92 22.59 2.04
N ILE A 70 10.63 22.81 1.81
CA ILE A 70 9.84 23.78 2.58
C ILE A 70 9.71 23.33 4.03
N ALA A 71 9.30 22.08 4.27
CA ALA A 71 9.12 21.56 5.62
C ALA A 71 10.40 21.55 6.45
N THR A 72 11.58 21.48 5.80
CA THR A 72 12.89 21.57 6.49
C THR A 72 13.49 22.97 6.53
N SER A 73 12.87 23.96 5.90
CA SER A 73 13.40 25.33 5.84
C SER A 73 13.23 26.04 7.19
N GLU A 74 14.09 27.02 7.47
CA GLU A 74 14.12 27.72 8.76
C GLU A 74 12.76 28.31 9.17
N LYS A 75 11.99 28.83 8.21
CA LYS A 75 10.65 29.41 8.43
C LYS A 75 9.62 28.38 8.91
N TYR A 76 9.77 27.10 8.54
CA TYR A 76 8.74 26.07 8.71
C TYR A 76 9.20 24.82 9.47
N ARG A 77 10.49 24.71 9.82
CA ARG A 77 11.08 23.48 10.41
C ARG A 77 10.44 23.02 11.71
N ASP A 78 9.87 23.97 12.47
CA ASP A 78 9.20 23.72 13.75
C ASP A 78 7.67 23.76 13.62
N LYS A 79 7.16 23.84 12.40
CA LYS A 79 5.73 23.89 12.10
C LYS A 79 5.23 22.54 11.61
N SER A 80 4.03 22.19 12.01
CA SER A 80 3.35 21.01 11.52
C SER A 80 2.80 21.23 10.10
N PRO A 81 2.57 20.17 9.32
CA PRO A 81 1.93 20.29 8.00
C PRO A 81 0.60 21.04 8.00
N TRP A 82 -0.18 20.95 9.09
CA TRP A 82 -1.43 21.70 9.29
C TRP A 82 -1.19 23.22 9.37
N GLU A 83 -0.05 23.67 9.90
CA GLU A 83 0.31 25.09 9.95
C GLU A 83 0.97 25.55 8.64
N ILE A 84 1.82 24.71 8.06
CA ILE A 84 2.59 25.04 6.86
C ILE A 84 1.66 25.32 5.68
N VAL A 85 0.65 24.46 5.45
CA VAL A 85 -0.21 24.55 4.26
C VAL A 85 -1.02 25.85 4.21
N PRO A 86 -1.74 26.27 5.27
CA PRO A 86 -2.39 27.58 5.32
C PRO A 86 -1.40 28.73 5.18
N MET A 87 -0.26 28.69 5.86
CA MET A 87 0.74 29.77 5.76
C MET A 87 1.27 29.96 4.33
N LEU A 88 1.48 28.88 3.58
CA LEU A 88 1.89 28.97 2.17
C LEU A 88 0.80 29.58 1.29
N ALA A 89 -0.46 29.22 1.54
CA ALA A 89 -1.59 29.76 0.79
C ALA A 89 -1.80 31.26 1.10
N ASP A 90 -1.77 31.65 2.38
CA ASP A 90 -2.09 33.00 2.81
C ASP A 90 -0.96 34.01 2.54
N SER A 91 0.29 33.64 2.83
CA SER A 91 1.42 34.58 2.72
C SER A 91 2.08 34.61 1.35
N GLU A 92 2.11 33.48 0.65
CA GLU A 92 2.82 33.33 -0.63
C GLU A 92 1.86 33.05 -1.79
N GLY A 93 0.60 32.70 -1.54
CA GLY A 93 -0.37 32.33 -2.58
C GLY A 93 -0.05 31.01 -3.27
N ILE A 94 0.79 30.14 -2.66
CA ILE A 94 1.34 28.96 -3.33
C ILE A 94 0.66 27.69 -2.85
N PHE A 95 0.08 26.93 -3.78
CA PHE A 95 -0.37 25.55 -3.53
C PHE A 95 0.64 24.52 -4.05
N ILE A 96 1.04 23.58 -3.17
CA ILE A 96 1.99 22.50 -3.50
C ILE A 96 1.37 21.13 -3.22
N GLY A 97 0.43 21.07 -2.28
CA GLY A 97 -0.30 19.87 -1.93
C GLY A 97 -1.11 20.07 -0.66
N SER A 98 -2.08 19.19 -0.45
CA SER A 98 -2.87 19.13 0.78
C SER A 98 -2.02 18.77 2.00
N GLU A 99 -2.53 19.02 3.21
CA GLU A 99 -1.92 18.57 4.47
C GLU A 99 -1.61 17.06 4.45
N SER A 100 -2.56 16.25 3.99
CA SER A 100 -2.41 14.80 3.84
C SER A 100 -1.27 14.41 2.89
N SER A 101 -1.02 15.23 1.87
CA SER A 101 0.09 15.05 0.93
C SER A 101 1.43 15.37 1.59
N PHE A 102 1.51 16.44 2.39
CA PHE A 102 2.68 16.75 3.21
C PHE A 102 2.98 15.63 4.19
N TYR A 103 2.01 15.19 4.99
CA TYR A 103 2.18 14.09 5.94
C TYR A 103 2.67 12.81 5.25
N ARG A 104 2.09 12.44 4.10
CA ARG A 104 2.49 11.25 3.35
C ARG A 104 3.94 11.32 2.87
N VAL A 105 4.39 12.48 2.39
CA VAL A 105 5.79 12.69 1.96
C VAL A 105 6.72 12.64 3.17
N LEU A 106 6.46 13.42 4.21
CA LEU A 106 7.33 13.48 5.39
C LEU A 106 7.41 12.14 6.13
N LYS A 107 6.33 11.36 6.18
CA LYS A 107 6.32 10.01 6.76
C LYS A 107 7.23 9.07 5.97
N LYS A 108 7.18 9.13 4.64
CA LYS A 108 8.01 8.30 3.76
C LYS A 108 9.50 8.60 3.95
N GLU A 109 9.83 9.89 4.13
CA GLU A 109 11.20 10.36 4.37
C GLU A 109 11.65 10.26 5.84
N LYS A 110 10.81 9.71 6.73
CA LYS A 110 11.06 9.63 8.19
C LYS A 110 11.34 10.99 8.85
N LEU A 111 10.78 12.07 8.32
CA LEU A 111 10.94 13.45 8.82
C LEU A 111 9.87 13.87 9.84
N LEU A 112 8.88 13.01 10.13
CA LEU A 112 7.83 13.26 11.14
C LEU A 112 8.25 12.94 12.58
N ALA A 113 9.52 12.58 12.82
CA ALA A 113 9.98 12.31 14.18
C ALA A 113 9.66 13.53 15.06
N HIS A 114 8.87 13.32 16.12
CA HIS A 114 8.47 14.36 17.06
C HIS A 114 9.72 15.06 17.59
N ARG A 115 9.99 16.27 17.11
CA ARG A 115 11.02 17.15 17.67
C ARG A 115 10.41 17.93 18.83
N GLY A 116 9.88 17.20 19.80
CA GLY A 116 9.42 17.74 21.07
C GLY A 116 10.32 17.20 22.16
N LYS A 117 11.14 18.07 22.75
CA LYS A 117 11.70 17.81 24.08
C LYS A 117 10.53 17.66 25.05
N LYS A 118 10.57 16.61 25.87
CA LYS A 118 9.94 16.66 27.21
C LYS A 118 10.58 17.79 28.02
#